data_AF-A0A4Q3CNP0-F1
#
_entry.id   AF-A0A4Q3CNP0-F1
#
_cell.length_a   1.000
_cell.length_b   1.000
_cell.length_c   1.000
_cell.angle_alpha   90.00
_cell.angle_beta   90.00
_cell.angle_gamma   90.00
#
_symmetry.space_group_name_H-M   'P 1'
#
loop_
_entity.id
_entity.type
_entity.pdbx_description
1 polymer ?
#
loop_
_entity_poly.entity_id
_entity_poly.type
_entity_poly.pdbx_seq_one_letter_code
_entity_poly.pdbx_strand_id
1 'polypeptide(L)'
;PEQMKALDQAFRLTQTQNSEKADLWYLLALKSKYEPAYPAMEAFLMVTGREKFLQPLYKEMMATPEGAKMAREIYSKARPNYHPLTQRVMDEIVK
;
A
#
# COMPACT_ATOMS: atom_id res chain seq x y z
N PRO A 1 3.01 -10.80 13.91
CA PRO A 1 2.93 -11.69 12.73
C PRO A 1 1.83 -12.77 12.82
N GLU A 2 1.79 -13.57 13.89
CA GLU A 2 0.82 -14.69 14.00
C GLU A 2 -0.65 -14.23 14.01
N GLN A 3 -0.97 -13.13 14.70
CA GLN A 3 -2.33 -12.57 14.70
C GLN A 3 -2.76 -12.09 13.30
N MET A 4 -1.85 -11.47 12.55
CA MET A 4 -2.13 -11.05 11.17
C MET A 4 -2.43 -12.26 10.28
N LYS A 5 -1.63 -13.32 10.40
CA LYS A 5 -1.83 -14.56 9.66
C LYS A 5 -3.19 -15.20 9.99
N ALA A 6 -3.56 -15.28 11.26
CA ALA A 6 -4.86 -15.83 11.68
C ALA A 6 -6.03 -15.02 11.12
N LEU A 7 -5.96 -13.69 11.17
CA LEU A 7 -6.98 -12.80 10.60
C LEU A 7 -7.09 -12.97 9.08
N ASP A 8 -5.95 -13.02 8.39
CA ASP A 8 -5.92 -13.16 6.94
C ASP A 8 -6.49 -14.52 6.49
N GLN A 9 -6.17 -15.59 7.22
CA GLN A 9 -6.73 -16.92 6.94
C GLN A 9 -8.24 -16.98 7.18
N ALA A 10 -8.72 -16.37 8.27
CA ALA A 10 -10.13 -16.39 8.63
C ALA A 10 -10.99 -15.53 7.69
N PHE A 11 -10.48 -14.36 7.28
CA PHE A 11 -11.27 -13.34 6.60
C PHE A 11 -10.81 -13.01 5.17
N ARG A 12 -9.71 -13.62 4.70
CA ARG A 12 -9.12 -13.43 3.36
C ARG A 12 -8.88 -11.96 3.02
N LEU A 13 -8.36 -11.21 3.99
CA LEU A 13 -8.25 -9.74 3.91
C LEU A 13 -7.26 -9.31 2.82
N THR A 14 -6.16 -10.04 2.64
CA THR A 14 -5.17 -9.79 1.58
C THR A 14 -5.78 -9.91 0.18
N GLN A 15 -6.85 -10.69 0.00
CA GLN A 15 -7.52 -10.92 -1.30
C GLN A 15 -8.84 -10.16 -1.42
N THR A 16 -9.11 -9.22 -0.51
CA THR A 16 -10.39 -8.50 -0.52
C THR A 16 -10.52 -7.61 -1.76
N GLN A 17 -11.71 -7.61 -2.37
CA GLN A 17 -12.03 -6.70 -3.47
C GLN A 17 -12.57 -5.35 -2.98
N ASN A 18 -12.83 -5.21 -1.67
CA ASN A 18 -13.32 -3.97 -1.09
C ASN A 18 -12.13 -3.05 -0.78
N SER A 19 -12.01 -1.95 -1.51
CA SER A 19 -10.88 -1.02 -1.38
C SER A 19 -10.72 -0.41 0.01
N GLU A 20 -11.83 -0.19 0.75
CA GLU A 20 -11.82 0.36 2.13
C GLU A 20 -11.41 -0.68 3.18
N LYS A 21 -11.49 -1.97 2.84
CA LYS A 21 -10.90 -3.03 3.69
C LYS A 21 -9.44 -3.24 3.30
N ALA A 22 -9.15 -3.20 2.00
CA ALA A 22 -7.82 -3.41 1.46
C ALA A 22 -6.84 -2.35 1.98
N ASP A 23 -7.18 -1.06 1.91
CA ASP A 23 -6.31 0.03 2.36
C ASP A 23 -5.98 -0.07 3.86
N LEU A 24 -6.97 -0.30 4.71
CA LEU A 24 -6.80 -0.48 6.15
C LEU A 24 -5.98 -1.72 6.48
N TRP A 25 -6.22 -2.83 5.77
CA TRP A 25 -5.49 -4.07 5.95
C TRP A 25 -4.01 -3.91 5.54
N TYR A 26 -3.73 -3.30 4.39
CA TYR A 26 -2.37 -3.07 3.93
C TYR A 26 -1.62 -2.08 4.82
N LEU A 27 -2.29 -1.05 5.33
CA LEU A 27 -1.69 -0.13 6.31
C LEU A 27 -1.29 -0.88 7.58
N LEU A 28 -2.16 -1.76 8.08
CA LEU A 28 -1.84 -2.61 9.23
C LEU A 28 -0.73 -3.62 8.92
N ALA A 29 -0.69 -4.16 7.70
CA ALA A 29 0.37 -5.05 7.24
C ALA A 29 1.74 -4.36 7.23
N LEU A 30 1.82 -3.13 6.73
CA LEU A 30 3.05 -2.32 6.79
C LEU A 30 3.51 -2.10 8.24
N LYS A 31 2.60 -1.65 9.11
CA LYS A 31 2.89 -1.39 10.54
C LYS A 31 3.36 -2.63 11.30
N SER A 32 2.82 -3.79 10.95
CA SER A 32 3.13 -5.06 11.60
C SER A 32 4.20 -5.89 10.88
N LYS A 33 4.76 -5.36 9.79
CA LYS A 33 5.71 -6.05 8.89
C LYS A 33 5.17 -7.42 8.41
N TYR A 34 3.89 -7.47 8.08
CA TYR A 34 3.26 -8.67 7.52
C TYR A 34 3.47 -8.72 6.00
N GLU A 35 4.67 -9.14 5.62
CA GLU A 35 5.12 -9.25 4.22
C GLU A 35 4.23 -10.07 3.28
N PRO A 36 3.50 -11.13 3.72
CA PRO A 36 2.62 -11.88 2.82
C PRO A 36 1.54 -11.02 2.14
N ALA A 37 1.19 -9.86 2.69
CA ALA A 37 0.23 -8.95 2.08
C ALA A 37 0.83 -7.98 1.05
N TYR A 38 2.17 -7.86 0.98
CA TYR A 38 2.83 -6.83 0.15
C TYR A 38 2.62 -7.01 -1.35
N PRO A 39 2.65 -8.23 -1.93
CA PRO A 39 2.36 -8.39 -3.36
C PRO A 39 0.95 -7.94 -3.75
N ALA A 40 -0.04 -8.22 -2.88
CA ALA A 40 -1.42 -7.78 -3.10
C ALA A 40 -1.58 -6.26 -2.93
N MET A 41 -0.84 -5.68 -1.98
CA MET A 41 -0.75 -4.22 -1.82
C MET A 41 -0.14 -3.55 -3.06
N GLU A 42 0.98 -4.07 -3.59
CA GLU A 42 1.58 -3.54 -4.83
C GLU A 42 0.59 -3.60 -5.99
N ALA A 43 -0.08 -4.74 -6.20
CA ALA A 43 -1.10 -4.87 -7.22
C ALA A 43 -2.27 -3.89 -7.02
N PHE A 44 -2.69 -3.67 -5.77
CA PHE A 44 -3.71 -2.66 -5.44
C PHE A 44 -3.25 -1.25 -5.82
N LEU A 45 -2.04 -0.86 -5.42
CA LEU A 45 -1.45 0.46 -5.74
C LEU A 45 -1.27 0.67 -7.25
N MET A 46 -1.02 -0.38 -8.03
CA MET A 46 -0.93 -0.28 -9.49
C MET A 46 -2.28 0.01 -10.18
N VAL A 47 -3.40 -0.32 -9.51
CA VAL A 47 -4.76 -0.20 -10.07
C VAL A 47 -5.50 1.02 -9.52
N THR A 48 -5.36 1.33 -8.23
CA THR A 48 -6.06 2.47 -7.63
C THR A 48 -5.27 3.77 -7.80
N GLY A 49 -5.93 4.83 -8.29
CA GLY A 49 -5.39 6.19 -8.32
C GLY A 49 -5.95 7.11 -7.22
N ARG A 50 -6.72 6.57 -6.25
CA ARG A 50 -7.40 7.40 -5.25
C ARG A 50 -6.48 7.80 -4.10
N GLU A 51 -6.19 9.08 -4.00
CA GLU A 51 -5.31 9.67 -2.97
C GLU A 51 -5.64 9.21 -1.54
N LYS A 52 -6.93 9.07 -1.20
CA LYS A 52 -7.39 8.58 0.11
C LYS A 52 -6.72 7.26 0.50
N PHE A 53 -6.54 6.35 -0.46
CA PHE A 53 -5.95 5.03 -0.23
C PHE A 53 -4.43 5.06 -0.38
N LEU A 54 -3.92 5.88 -1.29
CA LEU A 54 -2.49 5.95 -1.60
C LEU A 54 -1.68 6.65 -0.49
N GLN A 55 -2.13 7.82 -0.04
CA GLN A 55 -1.39 8.66 0.92
C GLN A 55 -0.98 7.91 2.19
N PRO A 56 -1.89 7.23 2.93
CA PRO A 56 -1.49 6.57 4.17
C PRO A 56 -0.48 5.43 3.93
N LEU A 57 -0.63 4.67 2.85
CA LEU A 57 0.28 3.56 2.53
C LEU A 57 1.67 4.06 2.15
N TYR A 58 1.76 5.07 1.27
CA TYR A 58 3.06 5.64 0.90
C TYR A 58 3.74 6.33 2.08
N LYS A 59 3.01 7.08 2.92
CA LYS A 59 3.58 7.70 4.13
C LYS A 59 4.13 6.66 5.10
N GLU A 60 3.39 5.57 5.33
CA GLU A 60 3.84 4.49 6.20
C GLU A 60 5.09 3.79 5.65
N MET A 61 5.12 3.46 4.36
CA MET A 61 6.31 2.87 3.74
C MET A 61 7.53 3.81 3.86
N MET A 62 7.34 5.11 3.60
CA MET A 62 8.41 6.10 3.65
C MET A 62 8.97 6.35 5.07
N ALA A 63 8.31 5.86 6.13
CA ALA A 63 8.76 6.02 7.51
C ALA A 63 10.01 5.19 7.87
N THR A 64 10.42 4.25 7.01
CA THR A 64 11.62 3.41 7.22
C THR A 64 12.51 3.40 5.98
N PRO A 65 13.84 3.22 6.11
CA PRO A 65 14.72 3.14 4.94
C PRO A 65 14.35 2.02 3.96
N GLU A 66 14.01 0.83 4.47
CA GLU A 66 13.64 -0.32 3.65
C GLU A 66 12.29 -0.10 2.96
N GLY A 67 11.31 0.41 3.71
CA GLY A 67 9.99 0.74 3.16
C GLY A 67 10.06 1.87 2.13
N ALA A 68 10.93 2.88 2.33
CA ALA A 68 11.10 3.97 1.39
C ALA A 68 11.67 3.48 0.04
N LYS A 69 12.55 2.49 0.04
CA LYS A 69 13.01 1.84 -1.19
C LYS A 69 11.85 1.17 -1.92
N MET A 70 11.05 0.37 -1.21
CA MET A 70 9.87 -0.29 -1.76
C MET A 70 8.85 0.70 -2.29
N ALA A 71 8.56 1.77 -1.55
CA ALA A 71 7.66 2.84 -1.96
C ALA A 71 8.09 3.47 -3.28
N ARG A 72 9.37 3.82 -3.42
CA ARG A 72 9.91 4.40 -4.66
C ARG A 72 9.85 3.43 -5.83
N GLU A 73 10.14 2.16 -5.61
CA GLU A 73 10.04 1.12 -6.63
C GLU A 73 8.60 0.97 -7.13
N ILE A 74 7.63 0.81 -6.22
CA ILE A 74 6.21 0.69 -6.57
C ILE A 74 5.72 1.97 -7.25
N TYR A 75 6.04 3.13 -6.68
CA TYR A 75 5.59 4.42 -7.21
C TYR A 75 6.13 4.68 -8.62
N SER A 76 7.38 4.31 -8.91
CA SER A 76 7.94 4.46 -10.26
C SER A 76 7.12 3.72 -11.32
N LYS A 77 6.55 2.56 -10.97
CA LYS A 77 5.70 1.74 -11.84
C LYS A 77 4.27 2.26 -11.90
N ALA A 78 3.71 2.69 -10.75
CA ALA A 78 2.31 3.09 -10.63
C ALA A 78 2.04 4.53 -11.08
N ARG A 79 3.01 5.43 -10.92
CA ARG A 79 2.89 6.88 -11.19
C ARG A 79 2.30 7.20 -12.56
N PRO A 80 2.71 6.56 -13.68
CA PRO A 80 2.12 6.85 -15.00
C PRO A 80 0.61 6.61 -15.08
N ASN A 81 0.07 5.70 -14.25
CA ASN A 81 -1.35 5.38 -14.22
C ASN A 81 -2.16 6.34 -13.35
N TYR A 82 -1.51 7.11 -12.48
CA TYR A 82 -2.19 8.06 -11.61
C TYR A 82 -2.60 9.32 -12.33
N HIS A 83 -3.72 9.90 -11.92
CA HIS A 83 -4.15 11.21 -12.37
C HIS A 83 -3.08 12.28 -12.04
N PRO A 84 -2.82 13.29 -12.89
CA PRO A 84 -1.77 14.28 -12.66
C PRO A 84 -1.85 15.00 -11.31
N LEU A 85 -3.06 15.24 -10.77
CA LEU A 85 -3.23 15.82 -9.43
C LEU A 85 -2.70 14.89 -8.34
N THR A 86 -3.03 13.59 -8.43
CA THR A 86 -2.53 12.57 -7.52
C THR A 86 -1.02 12.39 -7.63
N GLN A 87 -0.46 12.46 -8.84
CA GLN A 87 1.00 12.44 -9.03
C GLN A 87 1.67 13.58 -8.25
N ARG A 88 1.12 14.81 -8.27
CA ARG A 88 1.69 15.93 -7.52
C ARG A 88 1.70 15.66 -6.01
N VAL A 89 0.59 15.18 -5.47
CA VAL A 89 0.48 14.85 -4.04
C VAL A 89 1.42 13.70 -3.65
N MET A 90 1.51 12.66 -4.49
CA MET A 90 2.41 11.53 -4.23
C MET A 90 3.88 11.90 -4.38
N ASP A 91 4.22 12.79 -5.33
CA ASP A 91 5.58 13.30 -5.52
C ASP A 91 6.08 14.04 -4.26
N GLU A 92 5.21 14.72 -3.51
CA GLU A 92 5.57 15.37 -2.24
C GLU A 92 5.85 14.36 -1.10
N ILE A 93 5.37 13.13 -1.22
CA ILE A 93 5.52 12.08 -0.20
C ILE A 93 6.70 11.16 -0.52
N VAL A 94 6.87 10.79 -1.78
CA VAL A 94 7.78 9.70 -2.20
C VAL A 94 9.18 10.17 -2.61
N LYS A 95 9.33 11.45 -2.99
CA LYS A 95 10.65 12.02 -3.32
C LYS A 95 11.59 11.94 -2.11
#